data_AF-A0A5N6E6Z7-F1
#
_entry.id   AF-A0A5N6E6Z7-F1
#
_cell.length_a   1.000
_cell.length_b   1.000
_cell.length_c   1.000
_cell.angle_alpha   90.00
_cell.angle_beta   90.00
_cell.angle_gamma   90.00
#
_symmetry.space_group_name_H-M   'P 1'
#
loop_
_entity.id
_entity.type
_entity.pdbx_description
1 polymer ?
#
loop_
_entity_poly.entity_id
_entity_poly.type
_entity_poly.pdbx_seq_one_letter_code
_entity_poly.pdbx_strand_id
1 'polypeptide(L)'
;MLYHHPKEGVRDYGLPIKQEVLDVQRQSVHGFDIDEYLPAETLQFCRTALLGISFDPERPPPLQPEDEAAPSRTIYLELREIISFHIDLFVEPFLGLSSRPTAGARSNPEIE
;
A
#
# COMPACT_ATOMS: atom_id res chain seq x y z
N MET A 1 -11.22 -11.31 15.28
CA MET A 1 -11.15 -12.57 14.50
C MET A 1 -10.48 -13.63 15.37
N LEU A 2 -11.27 -14.50 16.01
CA LEU A 2 -10.71 -15.64 16.76
C LEU A 2 -10.42 -16.78 15.77
N TYR A 3 -9.17 -16.96 15.40
CA TYR A 3 -8.72 -18.23 14.83
C TYR A 3 -8.79 -19.29 15.94
N HIS A 4 -9.89 -20.02 15.98
CA HIS A 4 -10.05 -21.13 16.92
C HIS A 4 -9.20 -22.30 16.45
N HIS A 5 -8.09 -22.57 17.15
CA HIS A 5 -7.45 -23.88 17.10
C HIS A 5 -8.50 -24.95 17.41
N PRO A 6 -8.55 -26.09 16.69
CA PRO A 6 -9.48 -27.16 17.02
C PRO A 6 -9.37 -27.54 18.50
N LYS A 7 -10.52 -27.66 19.17
CA LYS A 7 -10.62 -28.11 20.57
C LYS A 7 -10.06 -29.55 20.68
N GLU A 8 -9.60 -29.93 21.86
CA GLU A 8 -9.19 -31.32 22.13
C GLU A 8 -10.28 -32.31 21.67
N GLY A 9 -9.89 -33.30 20.86
CA GLY A 9 -10.79 -34.31 20.30
C GLY A 9 -11.34 -34.00 18.90
N VAL A 10 -11.14 -32.79 18.37
CA VAL A 10 -11.47 -32.47 16.97
C VAL A 10 -10.30 -32.88 16.07
N ARG A 11 -10.56 -33.79 15.12
CA ARG A 11 -9.56 -34.25 14.16
C ARG A 11 -9.18 -33.10 13.24
N ASP A 12 -7.91 -32.71 13.26
CA ASP A 12 -7.37 -31.76 12.30
C ASP A 12 -7.27 -32.44 10.93
N TYR A 13 -8.03 -31.93 9.96
CA TYR A 13 -7.99 -32.38 8.56
C TYR A 13 -7.04 -31.52 7.71
N GLY A 14 -6.32 -30.58 8.35
CA GLY A 14 -5.29 -29.78 7.71
C GLY A 14 -4.19 -30.66 7.15
N LEU A 15 -3.81 -30.37 5.90
CA LEU A 15 -2.62 -30.97 5.32
C LEU A 15 -1.39 -30.40 6.05
N PRO A 16 -0.43 -31.23 6.49
CA PRO A 16 0.80 -30.73 7.07
C PRO A 16 1.54 -29.92 6.00
N ILE A 17 1.69 -28.62 6.23
CA ILE A 17 2.48 -27.76 5.35
C ILE A 17 3.95 -28.10 5.62
N LYS A 18 4.72 -28.34 4.54
CA LYS A 18 6.17 -28.52 4.66
C LYS A 18 6.79 -27.23 5.18
N GLN A 19 7.59 -27.32 6.24
CA GLN A 19 8.22 -26.13 6.85
C GLN A 19 9.06 -25.34 5.85
N GLU A 20 9.75 -26.02 4.93
CA GLU A 20 10.51 -25.40 3.84
C GLU A 20 9.66 -24.43 3.00
N VAL A 21 8.38 -24.76 2.75
CA VAL A 21 7.46 -23.89 1.99
C VAL A 21 7.08 -22.67 2.82
N LEU A 22 6.89 -22.83 4.12
CA LEU A 22 6.61 -21.71 5.03
C LEU A 22 7.81 -20.77 5.15
N ASP A 23 9.03 -21.31 5.20
CA ASP A 23 10.24 -20.52 5.31
C ASP A 23 10.49 -19.70 4.04
N VAL A 24 10.31 -20.30 2.86
CA VAL A 24 10.38 -19.58 1.58
C VAL A 24 9.33 -18.46 1.51
N GLN A 25 8.10 -18.74 1.98
CA GLN A 25 7.05 -17.74 1.98
C GLN A 25 7.33 -16.60 2.97
N ARG A 26 7.81 -16.92 4.18
CA ARG A 26 8.24 -15.92 5.17
C ARG A 26 9.37 -15.05 4.65
N GLN A 27 10.35 -15.64 3.97
CA GLN A 27 11.44 -14.90 3.34
C GLN A 27 10.93 -13.99 2.22
N SER A 28 9.93 -14.42 1.45
CA SER A 28 9.38 -13.65 0.32
C SER A 28 8.61 -12.39 0.73
N VAL A 29 8.14 -12.33 1.98
CA VAL A 29 7.45 -11.16 2.55
C VAL A 29 8.30 -10.45 3.60
N HIS A 30 9.55 -10.89 3.81
CA HIS A 30 10.44 -10.30 4.79
C HIS A 30 10.77 -8.86 4.38
N GLY A 31 10.43 -7.91 5.25
CA GLY A 31 10.61 -6.47 4.98
C GLY A 31 9.46 -5.83 4.22
N PHE A 32 8.39 -6.57 3.89
CA PHE A 32 7.16 -5.95 3.43
C PHE A 32 6.44 -5.29 4.61
N ASP A 33 6.20 -3.98 4.48
CA ASP A 33 5.38 -3.23 5.41
C ASP A 33 3.94 -3.19 4.89
N ILE A 34 3.02 -3.75 5.67
CA ILE A 34 1.59 -3.79 5.32
C ILE A 34 0.94 -2.42 5.38
N ASP A 35 1.52 -1.51 6.16
CA ASP A 35 1.03 -0.15 6.35
C ASP A 35 1.66 0.83 5.33
N GLU A 36 2.65 0.39 4.54
CA GLU A 36 3.28 1.19 3.49
C GLU A 36 2.35 1.34 2.28
N TYR A 37 1.72 2.51 2.18
CA TYR A 37 0.86 2.86 1.04
C TYR A 37 1.58 3.60 -0.09
N LEU A 38 2.73 4.22 0.21
CA LEU A 38 3.63 4.86 -0.76
C LEU A 38 5.08 4.72 -0.28
N PRO A 39 6.06 4.63 -1.20
CA PRO A 39 7.47 4.69 -0.84
C PRO A 39 7.80 5.97 -0.08
N ALA A 40 8.68 5.88 0.92
CA ALA A 40 8.98 6.98 1.83
C ALA A 40 9.33 8.30 1.11
N GLU A 41 10.13 8.23 0.04
CA GLU A 41 10.51 9.41 -0.77
C GLU A 41 9.30 10.03 -1.50
N THR A 42 8.46 9.19 -2.11
CA THR A 42 7.25 9.64 -2.80
C THR A 42 6.25 10.23 -1.81
N LEU A 43 6.10 9.61 -0.64
CA LEU A 43 5.27 10.13 0.43
C LEU A 43 5.77 11.50 0.91
N GLN A 44 7.07 11.64 1.14
CA GLN A 44 7.66 12.89 1.58
C GLN A 44 7.50 14.00 0.53
N PHE A 45 7.64 13.67 -0.75
CA PHE A 45 7.37 14.58 -1.84
C PHE A 45 5.90 15.05 -1.82
N CYS A 46 4.95 14.12 -1.79
CA CYS A 46 3.52 14.45 -1.76
C CYS A 46 3.16 15.32 -0.55
N ARG A 47 3.71 15.02 0.63
CA ARG A 47 3.52 15.86 1.83
C ARG A 47 4.05 17.27 1.64
N THR A 48 5.24 17.40 1.05
CA THR A 48 5.84 18.70 0.77
C THR A 48 5.00 19.50 -0.23
N ALA A 49 4.51 18.85 -1.29
CA ALA A 49 3.65 19.47 -2.30
C ALA A 49 2.31 19.94 -1.70
N LEU A 50 1.68 19.11 -0.86
CA LEU A 50 0.46 19.46 -0.14
C LEU A 50 0.65 20.69 0.76
N LEU A 51 1.74 20.73 1.53
CA LEU A 51 2.08 21.91 2.34
C LEU A 51 2.33 23.14 1.47
N GLY A 52 2.93 22.97 0.28
CA GLY A 52 3.13 24.02 -0.70
C GLY A 52 1.83 24.66 -1.21
N ILE A 53 0.74 23.89 -1.31
CA ILE A 53 -0.61 24.38 -1.62
C ILE A 53 -1.43 24.70 -0.36
N SER A 54 -0.77 24.91 0.77
CA SER A 54 -1.39 25.27 2.06
C SER A 54 -2.36 24.23 2.63
N PHE A 55 -2.18 22.95 2.27
CA PHE A 55 -2.94 21.83 2.83
C PHE A 55 -2.06 20.98 3.75
N ASP A 56 -2.43 20.90 5.02
CA ASP A 56 -1.79 20.01 6.00
C ASP A 56 -2.61 18.71 6.14
N PRO A 57 -2.11 17.57 5.63
CA PRO A 57 -2.83 16.29 5.73
C PRO A 57 -2.96 15.77 7.17
N GLU A 58 -2.10 16.20 8.10
CA GLU A 58 -2.17 15.83 9.52
C GLU A 58 -3.21 16.69 10.29
N ARG A 59 -3.62 17.82 9.69
CA ARG A 59 -4.61 18.76 10.24
C ARG A 59 -5.56 19.24 9.15
N PRO A 60 -6.36 18.33 8.55
CA PRO A 60 -7.26 18.72 7.48
C PRO A 60 -8.30 19.72 8.00
N PRO A 61 -8.69 20.71 7.16
CA PRO A 61 -9.78 21.61 7.51
C PRO A 61 -11.08 20.81 7.71
N PRO A 62 -12.00 21.31 8.54
CA PRO A 62 -13.31 20.68 8.70
C PRO A 62 -14.03 20.59 7.36
N LEU A 63 -14.62 19.44 7.10
CA LEU A 63 -15.42 19.18 5.90
C LEU A 63 -16.64 20.12 5.88
N GLN A 64 -16.76 20.90 4.81
CA GLN A 64 -17.94 21.71 4.57
C GLN A 64 -19.07 20.85 3.98
N PRO A 65 -20.35 21.15 4.27
CA PRO A 65 -21.48 20.38 3.74
C PRO A 65 -21.52 20.36 2.20
N GLU A 66 -21.08 21.44 1.54
CA GLU A 66 -20.96 21.49 0.08
C GLU A 66 -19.94 20.52 -0.52
N ASP A 67 -18.94 20.10 0.26
CA ASP A 67 -17.85 19.21 -0.17
C ASP A 67 -18.12 17.74 0.19
N GLU A 68 -19.26 17.41 0.80
CA GLU A 68 -19.56 16.06 1.29
C GLU A 68 -19.52 14.99 0.19
N ALA A 69 -19.94 15.35 -1.03
CA ALA A 69 -19.92 14.46 -2.18
C ALA A 69 -18.52 14.24 -2.77
N ALA A 70 -17.58 15.18 -2.58
CA ALA A 70 -16.22 15.09 -3.09
C ALA A 70 -15.22 15.86 -2.19
N PRO A 71 -14.93 15.33 -0.99
CA PRO A 71 -14.00 15.95 -0.05
C PRO A 71 -12.66 16.29 -0.70
N SER A 72 -12.18 17.51 -0.50
CA SER A 72 -10.83 17.92 -0.93
C SER A 72 -10.56 17.77 -2.43
N ARG A 73 -11.61 17.80 -3.27
CA ARG A 73 -11.48 17.66 -4.74
C ARG A 73 -10.46 18.63 -5.34
N THR A 74 -10.51 19.89 -4.93
CA THR A 74 -9.59 20.93 -5.41
C THR A 74 -8.15 20.57 -5.06
N ILE A 75 -7.90 20.17 -3.81
CA ILE A 75 -6.56 19.76 -3.33
C ILE A 75 -6.04 18.57 -4.13
N TYR A 76 -6.89 17.58 -4.40
CA TYR A 76 -6.50 16.43 -5.23
C TYR A 76 -6.10 16.85 -6.66
N LEU A 77 -6.86 17.75 -7.28
CA LEU A 77 -6.57 18.21 -8.64
C LEU A 77 -5.26 18.99 -8.70
N GLU A 78 -5.02 19.89 -7.74
CA GLU A 78 -3.77 20.65 -7.65
C GLU A 78 -2.56 19.73 -7.41
N LEU A 79 -2.67 18.80 -6.46
CA LEU A 79 -1.59 17.83 -6.23
C LEU A 79 -1.31 16.99 -7.48
N ARG A 80 -2.35 16.58 -8.21
CA ARG A 80 -2.19 15.83 -9.46
C ARG A 80 -1.45 16.63 -10.53
N GLU A 81 -1.73 17.92 -10.66
CA GLU A 81 -1.01 18.79 -11.61
C GLU A 81 0.47 18.91 -11.24
N ILE A 82 0.78 19.13 -9.95
CA ILE A 82 2.16 19.20 -9.44
C ILE A 82 2.92 17.90 -9.73
N ILE A 83 2.31 16.74 -9.42
CA ILE A 83 2.91 15.43 -9.66
C ILE A 83 3.14 15.20 -11.16
N SER A 84 2.17 15.54 -12.01
CA SER A 84 2.28 15.37 -13.46
C SER A 84 3.44 16.20 -14.00
N PHE A 85 3.53 17.46 -13.60
CA PHE A 85 4.63 18.34 -13.98
C PHE A 85 6.00 17.82 -13.51
N HIS A 86 6.07 17.31 -12.28
CA HIS A 86 7.31 16.73 -11.74
C HIS A 86 7.76 15.48 -12.52
N ILE A 87 6.83 14.60 -12.87
CA ILE A 87 7.10 13.41 -13.70
C ILE A 87 7.65 13.82 -15.07
N ASP A 88 7.04 14.82 -15.71
CA ASP A 88 7.46 15.30 -17.03
C ASP A 88 8.86 15.93 -17.03
N LEU A 89 9.29 16.49 -15.90
CA LEU A 89 10.62 17.09 -15.74
C LEU A 89 11.74 16.05 -15.53
N PHE A 90 11.42 14.78 -15.23
CA PHE A 90 12.40 13.73 -14.93
C PHE A 90 13.45 14.13 -13.89
N VAL A 91 13.02 14.85 -12.85
CA VAL A 91 13.88 15.31 -11.75
C VAL A 91 13.67 14.50 -10.48
N GLU A 92 14.69 14.44 -9.62
CA GLU A 92 14.58 13.78 -8.31
C GLU A 92 13.63 14.53 -7.36
N PRO A 93 12.88 13.82 -6.50
CA PRO A 93 12.85 12.36 -6.34
C PRO A 93 12.04 11.67 -7.44
N PHE A 94 12.45 10.46 -7.82
CA PHE A 94 11.66 9.64 -8.74
C PHE A 94 10.45 9.08 -8.00
N LEU A 95 9.26 9.57 -8.38
CA LEU A 95 8.01 9.14 -7.77
C LEU A 95 7.71 7.69 -8.17
N GLY A 96 7.39 6.85 -7.18
CA GLY A 96 7.21 5.42 -7.35
C GLY A 96 6.00 4.88 -6.57
N LEU A 97 5.67 3.63 -6.85
CA LEU A 97 4.64 2.88 -6.13
C LEU A 97 5.30 1.88 -5.18
N SER A 98 4.62 1.59 -4.06
CA SER A 98 5.08 0.55 -3.14
C SER A 98 5.15 -0.78 -3.87
N SER A 99 6.22 -1.53 -3.59
CA SER A 99 6.41 -2.84 -4.21
C SER A 99 5.40 -3.82 -3.65
N ARG A 100 4.74 -4.59 -4.52
CA ARG A 100 3.90 -5.68 -4.05
C ARG A 100 4.79 -6.75 -3.41
N PRO A 101 4.37 -7.34 -2.28
CA PRO A 101 5.07 -8.49 -1.73
C PRO A 101 4.94 -9.59 -2.78
N THR A 102 6.08 -10.11 -3.24
CA THR A 102 6.10 -11.18 -4.24
C THR A 102 5.88 -12.52 -3.52
N ALA A 103 4.74 -12.66 -2.86
CA ALA A 103 4.34 -13.92 -2.25
C ALA A 103 3.81 -14.83 -3.37
N GLY A 104 4.69 -15.65 -3.93
CA GLY A 104 4.36 -16.78 -4.80
C GLY A 104 3.33 -16.44 -5.88
N ALA A 105 3.79 -15.83 -6.99
CA ALA A 105 3.09 -16.03 -8.25
C ALA A 105 2.87 -17.54 -8.37
N ARG A 106 1.61 -17.98 -8.39
CA ARG A 106 1.30 -19.33 -8.83
C ARG A 106 1.86 -19.40 -10.24
N SER A 107 3.04 -19.97 -10.41
CA SER A 107 3.43 -20.61 -11.65
C SER A 107 2.38 -21.70 -11.86
N ASN A 108 1.28 -21.36 -12.52
CA ASN A 108 0.48 -22.34 -13.20
C ASN A 108 1.47 -23.05 -14.13
N PRO A 109 1.73 -24.35 -13.98
CA PRO A 109 2.29 -25.07 -15.10
C PRO A 109 1.23 -24.97 -16.20
N GLU A 110 1.62 -24.44 -17.35
CA GLU A 110 0.84 -24.60 -18.57
C GLU A 110 0.55 -26.11 -18.71
N ILE A 111 -0.74 -26.43 -18.81
CA ILE A 111 -1.20 -27.78 -19.06
C ILE A 111 -0.87 -28.05 -20.52
N GLU A 112 0.16 -28.86 -20.78
CA GLU A 112 0.32 -29.61 -22.04
C GLU A 112 -0.56 -30.86 -22.02
#